data_AF-A0A1C5KHI9-F1
#
_entry.id   AF-A0A1C5KHI9-F1
#
_cell.length_a   1.000
_cell.length_b   1.000
_cell.length_c   1.000
_cell.angle_alpha   90.00
_cell.angle_beta   90.00
_cell.angle_gamma   90.00
#
_symmetry.space_group_name_H-M   'P 1'
#
loop_
_entity.id
_entity.type
_entity.pdbx_description
1 polymer ?
#
loop_
_entity_poly.entity_id
_entity_poly.type
_entity_poly.pdbx_seq_one_letter_code
_entity_poly.pdbx_strand_id
1 'polypeptide(L)'
;MKKRKLLLAAAAFSVFLAGGCQSHGEEAQPIKAMYIEKGEDFQIFVDTSTGVLFDASIPEGTEELTTGDLVEIYGDGIMLESYPGQYPGVSRIVVTKQGSEEDAKQYESLVDEVYQEPDPSEPPYLNLEYRTKEALVSAVADRGSYTWRYTDEDGEEKEITVDGAFILESNVFNDIRLKEKTDVLLYFSERPEKVSVLRYDPVPAKQETEASEEKETTETEENHETEEQGETVEVSEEKDDKGKKQFILKNLSGKGIYLVKAEFSQGTVEYGFEVK
;
A
#
# COMPACT_ATOMS: atom_id res chain seq x y z
N MET A 1 -54.46 -41.71 22.09
CA MET A 1 -54.05 -40.30 21.91
C MET A 1 -53.60 -39.74 23.26
N LYS A 2 -52.31 -39.41 23.37
CA LYS A 2 -51.67 -38.73 24.51
C LYS A 2 -52.02 -37.24 24.47
N LYS A 3 -52.12 -36.59 25.62
CA LYS A 3 -51.41 -35.32 25.88
C LYS A 3 -51.28 -35.08 27.39
N ARG A 4 -50.03 -35.16 27.83
CA ARG A 4 -49.52 -34.76 29.15
C ARG A 4 -49.65 -33.25 29.30
N LYS A 5 -49.95 -32.76 30.51
CA LYS A 5 -49.60 -31.39 30.92
C LYS A 5 -48.45 -31.45 31.91
N LEU A 6 -47.56 -30.49 31.71
CA LEU A 6 -46.19 -30.38 32.15
C LEU A 6 -46.10 -29.33 33.27
N LEU A 7 -45.16 -29.55 34.19
CA LEU A 7 -44.34 -28.60 34.96
C LEU A 7 -45.01 -27.51 35.81
N LEU A 8 -44.55 -27.36 37.06
CA LEU A 8 -43.35 -26.58 37.36
C LEU A 8 -42.94 -26.82 38.83
N ALA A 9 -41.67 -27.17 39.06
CA ALA A 9 -41.02 -27.00 40.35
C ALA A 9 -39.64 -26.43 40.10
N ALA A 10 -39.43 -25.20 40.57
CA ALA A 10 -38.19 -24.47 40.50
C ALA A 10 -37.18 -25.05 41.50
N ALA A 11 -35.93 -25.16 41.08
CA ALA A 11 -34.79 -25.24 41.97
C ALA A 11 -33.68 -24.37 41.40
N ALA A 12 -33.46 -23.24 42.08
CA ALA A 12 -32.32 -22.38 41.86
C ALA A 12 -31.04 -23.15 42.23
N PHE A 13 -30.06 -23.16 41.33
CA PHE A 13 -28.70 -23.53 41.66
C PHE A 13 -27.80 -22.33 41.43
N SER A 14 -27.25 -21.85 42.55
CA SER A 14 -26.31 -20.75 42.65
C SER A 14 -25.05 -21.06 41.87
N VAL A 15 -24.69 -20.19 40.91
CA VAL A 15 -23.36 -20.20 40.30
C VAL A 15 -22.42 -19.45 41.23
N PHE A 16 -21.52 -20.19 41.87
CA PHE A 16 -20.36 -19.62 42.55
C PHE A 16 -19.47 -18.93 41.51
N LEU A 17 -19.30 -17.62 41.63
CA LEU A 17 -18.17 -16.91 41.03
C LEU A 17 -16.91 -17.29 41.80
N ALA A 18 -16.34 -18.43 41.44
CA ALA A 18 -14.95 -18.72 41.76
C ALA A 18 -14.09 -17.94 40.77
N GLY A 19 -13.50 -16.85 41.24
CA GLY A 19 -12.38 -16.19 40.57
C GLY A 19 -11.24 -17.19 40.44
N GLY A 20 -11.17 -17.82 39.27
CA GLY A 20 -9.99 -18.56 38.84
C GLY A 20 -9.06 -17.58 38.16
N CYS A 21 -7.88 -17.36 38.75
CA CYS A 21 -6.69 -17.04 37.97
C CYS A 21 -6.57 -18.12 36.90
N GLN A 22 -6.97 -17.83 35.66
CA GLN A 22 -6.62 -18.67 34.53
C GLN A 22 -5.12 -18.49 34.30
N SER A 23 -4.43 -19.62 34.46
CA SER A 23 -3.04 -19.84 34.12
C SER A 23 -2.70 -19.28 32.75
N HIS A 24 -1.61 -18.52 32.69
CA HIS A 24 -0.78 -18.40 31.49
C HIS A 24 -0.45 -19.81 30.95
N GLY A 25 -0.66 -20.03 29.65
CA GLY A 25 0.17 -20.98 28.90
C GLY A 25 -0.51 -22.17 28.21
N GLU A 26 -1.71 -22.03 27.67
CA GLU A 26 -2.15 -22.95 26.60
C GLU A 26 -2.28 -22.09 25.33
N GLU A 27 -1.36 -22.28 24.38
CA GLU A 27 -1.52 -21.69 23.03
C GLU A 27 -2.88 -22.14 22.50
N ALA A 28 -3.66 -21.20 21.95
CA ALA A 28 -4.87 -21.57 21.22
C ALA A 28 -4.50 -22.58 20.13
N GLN A 29 -5.41 -23.52 19.83
CA GLN A 29 -5.19 -24.46 18.73
C GLN A 29 -4.82 -23.67 17.46
N PRO A 30 -3.76 -24.08 16.73
CA PRO A 30 -3.33 -23.33 15.56
C PRO A 30 -4.42 -23.35 14.49
N ILE A 31 -4.59 -22.21 13.83
CA ILE A 31 -5.47 -22.12 12.66
C ILE A 31 -4.74 -22.76 11.49
N LYS A 32 -5.39 -23.74 10.85
CA LYS A 32 -4.86 -24.38 9.64
C LYS A 32 -5.34 -23.60 8.43
N ALA A 33 -4.43 -22.92 7.76
CA ALA A 33 -4.76 -22.04 6.65
C ALA A 33 -3.98 -22.38 5.38
N MET A 34 -4.54 -22.00 4.25
CA MET A 34 -3.81 -21.90 3.00
C MET A 34 -3.38 -20.46 2.78
N TYR A 35 -2.12 -20.25 2.41
CA TYR A 35 -1.60 -18.95 2.00
C TYR A 35 -1.89 -18.70 0.52
N ILE A 36 -2.35 -17.51 0.17
CA ILE A 36 -2.60 -17.09 -1.21
C ILE A 36 -2.08 -15.68 -1.41
N GLU A 37 -1.19 -15.50 -2.37
CA GLU A 37 -0.82 -14.21 -2.96
C GLU A 37 -1.54 -14.03 -4.30
N LYS A 38 -2.01 -12.81 -4.55
CA LYS A 38 -2.61 -12.39 -5.83
C LYS A 38 -2.21 -10.95 -6.14
N GLY A 39 -1.80 -10.65 -7.37
CA GLY A 39 -1.27 -9.31 -7.71
C GLY A 39 0.05 -8.99 -7.01
N GLU A 40 0.42 -7.70 -6.96
CA GLU A 40 1.71 -7.29 -6.36
C GLU A 40 1.70 -7.20 -4.83
N ASP A 41 0.57 -6.81 -4.23
CA ASP A 41 0.51 -6.42 -2.80
C ASP A 41 -0.65 -7.05 -2.02
N PHE A 42 -1.37 -8.01 -2.62
CA PHE A 42 -2.45 -8.70 -1.93
C PHE A 42 -2.03 -10.11 -1.51
N GLN A 43 -2.03 -10.33 -0.20
CA GLN A 43 -1.80 -11.61 0.45
C GLN A 43 -2.96 -11.90 1.42
N ILE A 44 -3.42 -13.14 1.46
CA ILE A 44 -4.53 -13.54 2.34
C ILE A 44 -4.35 -14.99 2.81
N PHE A 45 -4.92 -15.29 3.96
CA PHE A 45 -5.03 -16.66 4.47
C PHE A 45 -6.47 -17.15 4.36
N VAL A 46 -6.64 -18.42 3.99
CA VAL A 46 -7.93 -19.10 3.99
C VAL A 46 -7.93 -20.19 5.04
N ASP A 47 -8.78 -20.07 6.07
CA ASP A 47 -8.97 -21.15 7.05
C ASP A 47 -9.53 -22.38 6.32
N THR A 48 -8.73 -23.44 6.25
CA THR A 48 -9.06 -24.66 5.50
C THR A 48 -10.25 -25.43 6.09
N SER A 49 -10.63 -25.15 7.34
CA SER A 49 -11.75 -25.80 8.02
C SER A 49 -13.08 -25.06 7.84
N THR A 50 -13.04 -23.75 7.63
CA THR A 50 -14.25 -22.89 7.57
C THR A 50 -14.43 -22.17 6.24
N GLY A 51 -13.36 -22.01 5.46
CA GLY A 51 -13.33 -21.17 4.26
C GLY A 51 -13.25 -19.67 4.56
N VAL A 52 -13.07 -19.26 5.82
CA VAL A 52 -12.97 -17.86 6.20
C VAL A 52 -11.66 -17.26 5.68
N LEU A 53 -11.76 -16.15 4.97
CA LEU A 53 -10.63 -15.32 4.56
C LEU A 53 -10.22 -14.41 5.70
N PHE A 54 -8.92 -14.32 5.96
CA PHE A 54 -8.39 -13.38 6.94
C PHE A 54 -6.99 -12.88 6.61
N ASP A 55 -6.73 -11.65 7.01
CA ASP A 55 -5.41 -11.04 7.00
C ASP A 55 -4.67 -11.41 8.30
N ALA A 56 -3.38 -11.67 8.18
CA ALA A 56 -2.50 -11.89 9.30
C ALA A 56 -1.09 -11.37 8.97
N SER A 57 -0.45 -10.73 9.94
CA SER A 57 0.96 -10.35 9.81
C SER A 57 1.85 -11.60 9.81
N ILE A 58 2.78 -11.68 8.86
CA ILE A 58 3.78 -12.76 8.79
C ILE A 58 4.96 -12.38 9.71
N PRO A 59 5.22 -13.13 10.80
CA PRO A 59 6.31 -12.81 11.71
C PRO A 59 7.69 -12.98 11.05
N GLU A 60 8.67 -12.19 11.49
CA GLU A 60 10.06 -12.35 11.08
C GLU A 60 10.57 -13.79 11.31
N GLY A 61 11.38 -14.30 10.38
CA GLY A 61 11.92 -15.66 10.44
C GLY A 61 10.94 -16.76 10.03
N THR A 62 9.72 -16.41 9.60
CA THR A 62 8.85 -17.34 8.87
C THR A 62 9.52 -17.75 7.56
N GLU A 63 9.40 -19.02 7.18
CA GLU A 63 9.83 -19.49 5.86
C GLU A 63 9.11 -18.71 4.76
N GLU A 64 9.77 -18.51 3.62
CA GLU A 64 9.15 -17.86 2.46
C GLU A 64 7.91 -18.65 2.04
N LEU A 65 6.75 -17.97 2.02
CA LEU A 65 5.48 -18.57 1.69
C LEU A 65 5.21 -18.40 0.20
N THR A 66 4.55 -19.39 -0.38
CA THR A 66 4.12 -19.38 -1.78
C THR A 66 2.64 -19.74 -1.88
N THR A 67 1.94 -19.22 -2.90
CA THR A 67 0.53 -19.49 -3.11
C THR A 67 0.23 -20.99 -3.13
N GLY A 68 -0.70 -21.41 -2.27
CA GLY A 68 -1.10 -22.80 -2.07
C GLY A 68 -0.50 -23.46 -0.83
N ASP A 69 0.53 -22.86 -0.21
CA ASP A 69 1.16 -23.42 0.99
C ASP A 69 0.15 -23.58 2.13
N LEU A 70 0.17 -24.77 2.76
CA LEU A 70 -0.61 -25.03 3.96
C LEU A 70 0.22 -24.72 5.19
N VAL A 71 -0.32 -23.84 6.03
CA VAL A 71 0.34 -23.35 7.23
C VAL A 71 -0.47 -23.64 8.48
N GLU A 72 0.24 -23.75 9.60
CA GLU A 72 -0.33 -23.65 10.94
C GLU A 72 0.05 -22.29 11.54
N ILE A 73 -0.96 -21.50 11.89
CA ILE A 73 -0.82 -20.15 12.43
C ILE A 73 -1.11 -20.18 13.94
N TYR A 74 -0.10 -19.83 14.72
CA TYR A 74 -0.13 -19.80 16.19
C TYR A 74 -0.26 -18.36 16.68
N GLY A 75 -1.10 -18.13 17.68
CA GLY A 75 -1.36 -16.80 18.24
C GLY A 75 -2.33 -16.81 19.41
N ASP A 76 -2.91 -15.65 19.72
CA ASP A 76 -3.87 -15.48 20.82
C ASP A 76 -5.28 -16.03 20.52
N GLY A 77 -5.54 -16.45 19.28
CA GLY A 77 -6.83 -16.98 18.82
C GLY A 77 -7.93 -15.93 18.63
N ILE A 78 -7.60 -14.63 18.68
CA ILE A 78 -8.57 -13.54 18.59
C ILE A 78 -8.65 -13.05 17.13
N MET A 79 -9.71 -13.47 16.43
CA MET A 79 -10.07 -12.95 15.10
C MET A 79 -11.02 -11.76 15.25
N LEU A 80 -10.70 -10.62 14.63
CA LEU A 80 -11.59 -9.45 14.59
C LEU A 80 -12.72 -9.65 13.58
N GLU A 81 -13.90 -9.12 13.90
CA GLU A 81 -15.11 -9.25 13.08
C GLU A 81 -15.13 -8.27 11.90
N SER A 82 -14.36 -8.59 10.86
CA SER A 82 -14.34 -7.87 9.58
C SER A 82 -14.44 -8.85 8.40
N TYR A 83 -14.57 -8.33 7.17
CA TYR A 83 -14.49 -9.13 5.95
C TYR A 83 -13.52 -8.47 4.95
N PRO A 84 -12.34 -9.06 4.69
CA PRO A 84 -11.79 -10.26 5.34
C PRO A 84 -11.61 -10.11 6.86
N GLY A 85 -11.57 -11.23 7.59
CA GLY A 85 -11.23 -11.24 9.02
C GLY A 85 -9.82 -10.70 9.26
N GLN A 86 -9.51 -10.29 10.48
CA GLN A 86 -8.17 -9.79 10.83
C GLN A 86 -7.64 -10.54 12.05
N TYR A 87 -6.45 -11.11 11.94
CA TYR A 87 -5.79 -11.84 13.02
C TYR A 87 -4.48 -11.16 13.43
N PRO A 88 -4.53 -10.10 14.26
CA PRO A 88 -3.34 -9.34 14.65
C PRO A 88 -2.45 -10.08 15.66
N GLY A 89 -2.99 -11.06 16.40
CA GLY A 89 -2.31 -11.78 17.47
C GLY A 89 -1.38 -12.90 17.03
N VAL A 90 -0.95 -12.93 15.75
CA VAL A 90 -0.06 -13.98 15.24
C VAL A 90 1.32 -13.88 15.87
N SER A 91 1.78 -15.01 16.40
CA SER A 91 3.10 -15.17 17.03
C SER A 91 4.07 -15.99 16.19
N ARG A 92 3.56 -16.95 15.40
CA ARG A 92 4.37 -17.85 14.57
C ARG A 92 3.51 -18.46 13.45
N ILE A 93 4.12 -18.62 12.28
CA ILE A 93 3.56 -19.36 11.15
C ILE A 93 4.53 -20.50 10.81
N VAL A 94 3.99 -21.70 10.58
CA VAL A 94 4.79 -22.88 10.19
C VAL A 94 4.21 -23.48 8.93
N VAL A 95 5.02 -23.60 7.88
CA VAL A 95 4.64 -24.34 6.67
C VAL A 95 4.56 -25.82 7.02
N THR A 96 3.37 -26.39 6.89
CA THR A 96 3.12 -27.82 7.15
C THR A 96 3.18 -28.66 5.88
N LYS A 97 2.88 -28.05 4.73
CA LYS A 97 2.98 -28.68 3.41
C LYS A 97 3.15 -27.60 2.35
N GLN A 98 4.15 -27.76 1.49
CA GLN A 98 4.30 -26.95 0.29
C GLN A 98 3.14 -27.23 -0.68
N GLY A 99 2.55 -26.16 -1.19
CA GLY A 99 1.44 -26.22 -2.14
C GLY A 99 1.82 -25.75 -3.53
N SER A 100 0.78 -25.53 -4.33
CA SER A 100 0.88 -25.00 -5.68
C SER A 100 -0.32 -24.09 -5.97
N GLU A 101 -0.22 -23.28 -7.02
CA GLU A 101 -1.34 -22.47 -7.51
C GLU A 101 -2.59 -23.32 -7.80
N GLU A 102 -2.42 -24.57 -8.24
CA GLU A 102 -3.55 -25.49 -8.48
C GLU A 102 -4.28 -25.85 -7.19
N ASP A 103 -3.56 -26.00 -6.06
CA ASP A 103 -4.18 -26.23 -4.76
C ASP A 103 -5.00 -25.01 -4.31
N ALA A 104 -4.59 -23.80 -4.68
CA ALA A 104 -5.27 -22.54 -4.33
C ALA A 104 -6.53 -22.28 -5.17
N LYS A 105 -6.67 -22.87 -6.37
CA LYS A 105 -7.85 -22.65 -7.25
C LYS A 105 -9.19 -22.93 -6.59
N GLN A 106 -9.23 -23.84 -5.63
CA GLN A 106 -10.47 -24.14 -4.89
C GLN A 106 -11.00 -22.93 -4.09
N TYR A 107 -10.15 -21.93 -3.82
CA TYR A 107 -10.49 -20.70 -3.10
C TYR A 107 -10.52 -19.45 -3.98
N GLU A 108 -10.26 -19.59 -5.29
CA GLU A 108 -10.17 -18.47 -6.24
C GLU A 108 -11.42 -17.58 -6.18
N SER A 109 -12.62 -18.18 -6.20
CA SER A 109 -13.86 -17.41 -6.13
C SER A 109 -14.04 -16.63 -4.82
N LEU A 110 -13.50 -17.12 -3.71
CA LEU A 110 -13.56 -16.41 -2.42
C LEU A 110 -12.57 -15.24 -2.44
N VAL A 111 -11.37 -15.48 -2.94
CA VAL A 111 -10.33 -14.44 -3.05
C VAL A 111 -10.79 -13.32 -3.98
N ASP A 112 -11.49 -13.64 -5.08
CA ASP A 112 -12.05 -12.66 -6.01
C ASP A 112 -13.14 -11.77 -5.41
N GLU A 113 -13.80 -12.19 -4.32
CA GLU A 113 -14.77 -11.34 -3.62
C GLU A 113 -14.11 -10.19 -2.86
N VAL A 114 -12.83 -10.33 -2.50
CA VAL A 114 -12.11 -9.38 -1.63
C VAL A 114 -10.93 -8.72 -2.34
N TYR A 115 -10.41 -9.35 -3.40
CA TYR A 115 -9.37 -8.79 -4.25
C TYR A 115 -9.99 -7.91 -5.33
N GLN A 116 -9.46 -6.70 -5.47
CA GLN A 116 -9.79 -5.81 -6.58
C GLN A 116 -8.53 -5.66 -7.43
N GLU A 117 -8.60 -6.15 -8.66
CA GLU A 117 -7.53 -5.96 -9.62
C GLU A 117 -7.41 -4.45 -9.94
N PRO A 118 -6.19 -3.89 -9.95
CA PRO A 118 -6.00 -2.49 -10.34
C PRO A 118 -6.55 -2.22 -11.75
N ASP A 119 -7.12 -1.04 -11.97
CA ASP A 119 -7.52 -0.61 -13.30
C ASP A 119 -6.26 -0.43 -14.18
N PRO A 120 -6.07 -1.23 -15.24
CA PRO A 120 -4.86 -1.17 -16.05
C PRO A 120 -4.71 0.16 -16.80
N SER A 121 -5.81 0.91 -16.98
CA SER A 121 -5.81 2.22 -17.64
C SER A 121 -5.30 3.35 -16.74
N GLU A 122 -5.22 3.12 -15.42
CA GLU A 122 -4.74 4.11 -14.46
C GLU A 122 -3.26 3.88 -14.13
N PRO A 123 -2.38 4.86 -14.41
CA PRO A 123 -0.99 4.77 -13.97
C PRO A 123 -0.90 4.70 -12.43
N PRO A 124 0.15 4.04 -11.89
CA PRO A 124 0.41 3.96 -10.47
C PRO A 124 0.37 5.32 -9.76
N TYR A 125 0.10 5.31 -8.46
CA TYR A 125 0.26 6.50 -7.61
C TYR A 125 1.55 6.41 -6.79
N LEU A 126 2.03 7.57 -6.34
CA LEU A 126 3.17 7.69 -5.44
C LEU A 126 2.72 8.27 -4.11
N ASN A 127 2.98 7.54 -3.03
CA ASN A 127 2.91 8.02 -1.65
C ASN A 127 4.31 8.30 -1.11
N LEU A 128 4.40 9.34 -0.30
CA LEU A 128 5.59 9.78 0.41
C LEU A 128 5.40 9.41 1.88
N GLU A 129 6.17 8.43 2.35
CA GLU A 129 6.11 8.00 3.75
C GLU A 129 7.34 8.47 4.51
N TYR A 130 7.14 9.14 5.64
CA TYR A 130 8.23 9.67 6.45
C TYR A 130 7.86 9.76 7.93
N ARG A 131 8.87 9.73 8.80
CA ARG A 131 8.67 9.76 10.25
C ARG A 131 8.97 11.16 10.79
N THR A 132 8.03 11.68 11.56
CA THR A 132 8.21 12.86 12.42
C THR A 132 8.39 12.41 13.87
N LYS A 133 8.68 13.35 14.79
CA LYS A 133 8.72 13.03 16.22
C LYS A 133 7.36 12.60 16.76
N GLU A 134 6.29 13.01 16.09
CA GLU A 134 4.92 12.86 16.55
C GLU A 134 4.18 11.71 15.85
N ALA A 135 4.53 11.36 14.61
CA ALA A 135 3.81 10.37 13.81
C ALA A 135 4.64 9.80 12.63
N LEU A 136 4.22 8.63 12.14
CA LEU A 136 4.48 8.22 10.75
C LEU A 136 3.47 8.94 9.86
N VAL A 137 3.95 9.65 8.85
CA VAL A 137 3.13 10.46 7.93
C VAL A 137 3.18 9.84 6.55
N SER A 138 2.03 9.76 5.89
CA SER A 138 1.89 9.40 4.49
C SER A 138 1.21 10.56 3.76
N ALA A 139 1.76 10.97 2.63
CA ALA A 139 1.21 12.02 1.77
C ALA A 139 1.27 11.59 0.30
N VAL A 140 0.20 11.82 -0.44
CA VAL A 140 0.15 11.49 -1.88
C VAL A 140 0.93 12.54 -2.66
N ALA A 141 1.79 12.13 -3.60
CA ALA A 141 2.43 13.04 -4.54
C ALA A 141 1.47 13.34 -5.71
N ASP A 142 1.52 14.54 -6.27
CA ASP A 142 0.68 14.89 -7.41
C ASP A 142 1.23 14.28 -8.69
N ARG A 143 0.36 13.61 -9.46
CA ARG A 143 0.71 13.05 -10.76
C ARG A 143 0.81 14.17 -11.80
N GLY A 144 1.97 14.25 -12.44
CA GLY A 144 2.27 15.16 -13.55
C GLY A 144 2.05 14.48 -14.91
N SER A 145 2.94 14.77 -15.85
CA SER A 145 2.91 14.21 -17.20
C SER A 145 3.15 12.70 -17.19
N TYR A 146 2.53 12.00 -18.13
CA TYR A 146 2.78 10.57 -18.31
C TYR A 146 2.48 10.09 -19.73
N THR A 147 3.16 9.01 -20.10
CA THR A 147 2.80 8.16 -21.24
C THR A 147 2.57 6.77 -20.69
N TRP A 148 1.38 6.20 -20.94
CA TRP A 148 0.97 4.92 -20.36
C TRP A 148 0.33 4.02 -21.41
N ARG A 149 0.72 2.75 -21.41
CA ARG A 149 0.16 1.72 -22.30
C ARG A 149 -0.57 0.67 -21.50
N TYR A 150 -1.73 0.27 -22.00
CA TYR A 150 -2.54 -0.77 -21.39
C TYR A 150 -3.37 -1.50 -22.44
N THR A 151 -3.85 -2.69 -22.08
CA THR A 151 -4.77 -3.48 -22.89
C THR A 151 -6.18 -3.28 -22.34
N ASP A 152 -7.13 -2.91 -23.21
CA ASP A 152 -8.53 -2.74 -22.81
C ASP A 152 -9.30 -4.07 -22.71
N GLU A 153 -10.58 -4.00 -22.33
CA GLU A 153 -11.46 -5.17 -22.19
C GLU A 153 -11.63 -5.96 -23.50
N ASP A 154 -11.43 -5.32 -24.65
CA ASP A 154 -11.52 -5.94 -25.98
C ASP A 154 -10.19 -6.60 -26.41
N GLY A 155 -9.13 -6.48 -25.61
CA GLY A 155 -7.80 -6.99 -25.91
C GLY A 155 -6.99 -6.10 -26.84
N GLU A 156 -7.41 -4.85 -27.06
CA GLU A 156 -6.68 -3.89 -27.87
C GLU A 156 -5.69 -3.07 -27.02
N GLU A 157 -4.47 -2.92 -27.52
CA GLU A 157 -3.48 -2.02 -26.91
C GLU A 157 -3.89 -0.55 -27.12
N LYS A 158 -3.91 0.22 -26.03
CA LYS A 158 -4.12 1.66 -26.01
C LYS A 158 -2.89 2.34 -25.45
N GLU A 159 -2.65 3.57 -25.90
CA GLU A 159 -1.65 4.48 -25.35
C GLU A 159 -2.33 5.79 -24.97
N ILE A 160 -2.08 6.25 -23.75
CA ILE A 160 -2.52 7.55 -23.25
C ILE A 160 -1.26 8.37 -23.01
N THR A 161 -1.25 9.57 -23.58
CA THR A 161 -0.25 10.60 -23.26
C THR A 161 -0.97 11.79 -22.68
N VAL A 162 -0.57 12.18 -21.48
CA VAL A 162 -1.03 13.39 -20.80
C VAL A 162 0.16 14.30 -20.62
N ASP A 163 0.12 15.44 -21.33
CA ASP A 163 1.07 16.54 -21.13
C ASP A 163 0.55 17.42 -19.99
N GLY A 164 1.04 17.15 -18.79
CA GLY A 164 0.79 17.98 -17.62
C GLY A 164 1.56 19.30 -17.71
N ALA A 165 1.10 20.31 -16.96
CA ALA A 165 1.93 21.51 -16.75
C ALA A 165 3.25 21.09 -16.11
N PHE A 166 4.36 21.66 -16.57
CA PHE A 166 5.67 21.40 -15.98
C PHE A 166 5.63 21.66 -14.47
N ILE A 167 6.36 20.88 -13.68
CA ILE A 167 6.28 20.90 -12.21
C ILE A 167 6.63 22.26 -11.59
N LEU A 168 7.20 23.21 -12.32
CA LEU A 168 7.42 24.58 -11.83
C LEU A 168 6.30 25.56 -12.20
N GLU A 169 5.42 25.16 -13.11
CA GLU A 169 4.25 25.93 -13.56
C GLU A 169 2.97 25.54 -12.82
N SER A 170 2.94 24.36 -12.19
CA SER A 170 1.84 23.97 -11.31
C SER A 170 1.90 24.74 -9.98
N ASN A 171 0.74 25.24 -9.53
CA ASN A 171 0.57 25.92 -8.24
C ASN A 171 -0.09 25.03 -7.17
N VAL A 172 -0.24 23.73 -7.47
CA VAL A 172 -0.96 22.78 -6.61
C VAL A 172 -0.03 21.59 -6.37
N PHE A 173 0.76 21.68 -5.30
CA PHE A 173 1.52 20.55 -4.78
C PHE A 173 1.00 20.17 -3.40
N ASN A 174 0.89 18.87 -3.17
CA ASN A 174 0.89 18.32 -1.84
C ASN A 174 2.25 18.64 -1.21
N ASP A 175 2.19 19.38 -0.10
CA ASP A 175 3.37 19.76 0.66
C ASP A 175 3.64 18.76 1.79
N ILE A 176 4.88 18.31 1.89
CA ILE A 176 5.39 17.65 3.09
C ILE A 176 6.16 18.67 3.94
N ARG A 177 5.95 18.61 5.25
CA ARG A 177 6.50 19.59 6.20
C ARG A 177 7.56 18.93 7.06
N LEU A 178 8.81 19.19 6.71
CA LEU A 178 9.95 18.56 7.37
C LEU A 178 10.59 19.55 8.34
N LYS A 179 10.37 19.36 9.64
CA LYS A 179 11.03 20.16 10.69
C LYS A 179 12.52 19.81 10.83
N GLU A 180 12.87 18.56 10.53
CA GLU A 180 14.20 17.98 10.69
C GLU A 180 14.50 17.09 9.49
N LYS A 181 15.78 16.76 9.28
CA LYS A 181 16.20 15.79 8.27
C LYS A 181 15.56 14.45 8.55
N THR A 182 14.92 13.85 7.54
CA THR A 182 14.36 12.50 7.63
C THR A 182 14.53 11.77 6.32
N ASP A 183 14.53 10.45 6.39
CA ASP A 183 14.35 9.62 5.22
C ASP A 183 12.88 9.72 4.77
N VAL A 184 12.68 9.74 3.44
CA VAL A 184 11.36 9.69 2.80
C VAL A 184 11.32 8.48 1.89
N LEU A 185 10.42 7.55 2.18
CA LEU A 185 10.12 6.40 1.35
C LEU A 185 9.21 6.83 0.19
N LEU A 186 9.61 6.51 -1.03
CA LEU A 186 8.81 6.63 -2.24
C LEU A 186 8.02 5.32 -2.43
N TYR A 187 6.81 5.29 -1.90
CA TYR A 187 5.92 4.14 -1.98
C TYR A 187 5.06 4.22 -3.25
N PHE A 188 5.36 3.39 -4.23
CA PHE A 188 4.54 3.29 -5.45
C PHE A 188 3.51 2.17 -5.31
N SER A 189 2.31 2.39 -5.84
CA SER A 189 1.25 1.36 -5.84
C SER A 189 1.54 0.16 -6.74
N GLU A 190 2.43 0.34 -7.70
CA GLU A 190 3.06 -0.70 -8.50
C GLU A 190 4.56 -0.39 -8.53
N ARG A 191 5.44 -1.39 -8.52
CA ARG A 191 6.88 -1.12 -8.47
C ARG A 191 7.42 -0.62 -9.83
N PRO A 192 8.06 0.55 -9.90
CA PRO A 192 8.77 0.96 -11.11
C PRO A 192 10.09 0.20 -11.31
N GLU A 193 10.51 0.06 -12.56
CA GLU A 193 11.80 -0.48 -12.95
C GLU A 193 12.94 0.48 -12.59
N LYS A 194 12.68 1.79 -12.68
CA LYS A 194 13.66 2.85 -12.41
C LYS A 194 13.01 4.11 -11.89
N VAL A 195 13.70 4.79 -10.99
CA VAL A 195 13.28 6.06 -10.40
C VAL A 195 14.43 7.06 -10.48
N SER A 196 14.12 8.29 -10.88
CA SER A 196 15.05 9.43 -10.81
C SER A 196 14.36 10.63 -10.19
N VAL A 197 15.10 11.42 -9.43
CA VAL A 197 14.55 12.58 -8.72
C VAL A 197 15.38 13.83 -9.01
N LEU A 198 14.68 14.89 -9.37
CA LEU A 198 15.23 16.24 -9.52
C LEU A 198 14.61 17.13 -8.45
N ARG A 199 15.41 18.04 -7.90
CA ARG A 199 14.97 19.08 -6.99
C ARG A 199 15.18 20.44 -7.63
N TYR A 200 14.18 21.29 -7.49
CA TYR A 200 14.22 22.68 -7.91
C TYR A 200 14.06 23.59 -6.70
N ASP A 201 14.73 24.73 -6.73
CA ASP A 201 14.49 25.77 -5.75
C ASP A 201 13.04 26.27 -5.87
N PRO A 202 12.38 26.61 -4.75
CA PRO A 202 11.01 27.08 -4.79
C PRO A 202 10.96 28.39 -5.59
N VAL A 203 10.16 28.41 -6.66
CA VAL A 203 9.94 29.63 -7.44
C VAL A 203 9.19 30.60 -6.54
N PRO A 204 9.68 31.83 -6.31
CA PRO A 204 8.95 32.81 -5.52
C PRO A 204 7.59 33.04 -6.17
N ALA A 205 6.51 32.82 -5.39
CA ALA A 205 5.15 33.04 -5.85
C ALA A 205 5.07 34.40 -6.54
N LYS A 206 4.70 34.41 -7.83
CA LYS A 206 4.39 35.66 -8.54
C LYS A 206 3.32 36.34 -7.68
N GLN A 207 3.65 37.49 -7.11
CA GLN A 207 2.65 38.32 -6.44
C GLN A 207 1.51 38.51 -7.43
N GLU A 208 0.29 38.16 -7.04
CA GLU A 208 -0.92 38.57 -7.74
C GLU A 208 -0.97 40.11 -7.71
N THR A 209 -0.33 40.75 -8.68
CA THR A 209 -0.60 42.15 -8.99
C THR A 209 -1.74 42.17 -9.98
N GLU A 210 -2.94 42.41 -9.47
CA GLU A 210 -4.02 43.00 -10.26
C GLU A 210 -3.51 44.27 -10.95
N ALA A 211 -3.42 44.25 -12.28
CA ALA A 211 -3.77 45.36 -13.16
C ALA A 211 -3.50 44.99 -14.62
N SER A 212 -4.57 45.03 -15.40
CA SER A 212 -4.60 45.13 -16.86
C SER A 212 -3.59 46.15 -17.41
N GLU A 213 -2.86 45.79 -18.47
CA GLU A 213 -2.96 46.43 -19.79
C GLU A 213 -1.95 45.79 -20.77
N GLU A 214 -2.39 45.75 -22.03
CA GLU A 214 -1.80 45.05 -23.17
C GLU A 214 -0.30 45.30 -23.39
N LYS A 215 0.46 44.22 -23.66
CA LYS A 215 1.53 44.30 -24.66
C LYS A 215 1.86 42.96 -25.30
N GLU A 216 1.68 42.97 -26.62
CA GLU A 216 2.17 42.10 -27.69
C GLU A 216 3.10 40.94 -27.34
N THR A 217 2.63 39.76 -27.76
CA THR A 217 3.37 38.65 -28.39
C THR A 217 4.88 38.83 -28.53
N THR A 218 5.62 38.03 -27.78
CA THR A 218 6.83 37.39 -28.32
C THR A 218 6.79 35.94 -27.84
N GLU A 219 6.28 35.06 -28.69
CA GLU A 219 6.53 33.62 -28.61
C GLU A 219 8.05 33.45 -28.63
N THR A 220 8.62 33.18 -27.46
CA THR A 220 10.00 32.72 -27.37
C THR A 220 9.87 31.26 -26.99
N GLU A 221 10.10 30.41 -27.98
CA GLU A 221 10.32 28.98 -27.84
C GLU A 221 11.51 28.74 -26.90
N GLU A 222 11.29 28.77 -25.58
CA GLU A 222 12.30 28.43 -24.55
C GLU A 222 11.73 27.46 -23.50
N ASN A 223 10.65 26.73 -23.79
CA ASN A 223 10.04 25.80 -22.83
C ASN A 223 10.71 24.41 -22.75
N HIS A 224 11.90 24.22 -23.33
CA HIS A 224 12.60 22.92 -23.30
C HIS A 224 13.89 22.89 -22.47
N GLU A 225 14.40 24.03 -21.97
CA GLU A 225 15.67 24.07 -21.23
C GLU A 225 15.52 23.99 -19.70
N THR A 226 14.30 24.13 -19.16
CA THR A 226 14.07 24.19 -17.71
C THR A 226 14.08 22.81 -17.05
N GLU A 227 13.77 21.74 -17.78
CA GLU A 227 13.82 20.37 -17.27
C GLU A 227 15.24 19.97 -16.82
N GLU A 228 16.28 20.48 -17.50
CA GLU A 228 17.68 20.11 -17.26
C GLU A 228 18.37 20.90 -16.13
N GLN A 229 17.71 21.89 -15.51
CA GLN A 229 18.33 22.74 -14.48
C GLN A 229 18.12 22.26 -13.02
N GLY A 230 17.42 21.14 -12.82
CA GLY A 230 17.18 20.58 -11.48
C GLY A 230 18.45 19.97 -10.86
N GLU A 231 18.59 20.07 -9.54
CA GLU A 231 19.58 19.33 -8.77
C GLU A 231 19.19 17.86 -8.72
N THR A 232 20.03 16.95 -9.25
CA THR A 232 19.81 15.50 -9.09
C THR A 232 19.86 15.12 -7.61
N VAL A 233 18.80 14.45 -7.14
CA VAL A 233 18.72 13.89 -5.80
C VAL A 233 19.01 12.39 -5.87
N GLU A 234 19.93 11.92 -5.02
CA GLU A 234 20.25 10.50 -4.95
C GLU A 234 19.07 9.70 -4.37
N VAL A 235 18.68 8.65 -5.10
CA VAL A 235 17.65 7.69 -4.67
C VAL A 235 18.36 6.41 -4.24
N SER A 236 18.16 6.02 -2.98
CA SER A 236 18.66 4.75 -2.45
C SER A 236 17.66 3.62 -2.71
N GLU A 237 18.15 2.44 -3.10
CA GLU A 237 17.35 1.21 -3.16
C GLU A 237 17.71 0.32 -1.96
N GLU A 238 16.75 0.11 -1.05
CA GLU A 238 16.91 -0.73 0.13
C GLU A 238 15.87 -1.83 0.15
N LYS A 239 16.06 -2.89 0.94
CA LYS A 239 15.02 -3.90 1.17
C LYS A 239 14.33 -3.63 2.50
N ASP A 240 13.02 -3.76 2.53
CA ASP A 240 12.28 -3.77 3.79
C ASP A 240 12.39 -5.09 4.54
N ASP A 241 11.70 -5.17 5.68
CA ASP A 241 11.68 -6.34 6.56
C ASP A 241 11.08 -7.57 5.86
N LYS A 242 10.32 -7.38 4.78
CA LYS A 242 9.77 -8.44 3.92
C LYS A 242 10.67 -8.76 2.72
N GLY A 243 11.83 -8.11 2.60
CA GLY A 243 12.75 -8.28 1.50
C GLY A 243 12.32 -7.58 0.20
N LYS A 244 11.20 -6.84 0.21
CA LYS A 244 10.72 -6.05 -0.93
C LYS A 244 11.63 -4.84 -1.07
N LYS A 245 12.14 -4.61 -2.28
CA LYS A 245 12.96 -3.44 -2.55
C LYS A 245 12.10 -2.17 -2.45
N GLN A 246 12.70 -1.08 -1.99
CA GLN A 246 12.06 0.20 -1.73
C GLN A 246 12.99 1.34 -2.17
N PHE A 247 12.40 2.44 -2.65
CA PHE A 247 13.14 3.63 -3.07
C PHE A 247 13.09 4.69 -1.97
N ILE A 248 14.23 5.20 -1.52
CA ILE A 248 14.32 6.09 -0.36
C ILE A 248 15.16 7.32 -0.69
N LEU A 249 14.61 8.50 -0.39
CA LEU A 249 15.36 9.75 -0.36
C LEU A 249 15.96 9.94 1.04
N LYS A 250 17.28 9.77 1.16
CA LYS A 250 17.98 9.80 2.45
C LYS A 250 18.20 11.21 2.95
N ASN A 251 17.97 11.44 4.25
CA ASN A 251 18.25 12.70 4.94
C ASN A 251 17.65 13.95 4.25
N LEU A 252 16.44 13.82 3.69
CA LEU A 252 15.74 14.88 2.99
C LEU A 252 15.51 16.08 3.93
N SER A 253 15.89 17.27 3.47
CA SER A 253 15.72 18.54 4.20
C SER A 253 15.80 19.78 3.32
N GLY A 254 16.20 19.64 2.06
CA GLY A 254 16.22 20.75 1.13
C GLY A 254 14.79 21.19 0.84
N LYS A 255 14.44 22.41 1.25
CA LYS A 255 13.18 23.02 0.79
C LYS A 255 13.19 23.11 -0.73
N GLY A 256 12.03 22.95 -1.35
CA GLY A 256 11.92 23.05 -2.81
C GLY A 256 10.88 22.11 -3.38
N ILE A 257 10.82 22.10 -4.70
CA ILE A 257 9.90 21.29 -5.48
C ILE A 257 10.68 20.08 -5.99
N TYR A 258 10.14 18.89 -5.78
CA TYR A 258 10.75 17.63 -6.18
C TYR A 258 9.94 17.02 -7.31
N LEU A 259 10.64 16.62 -8.36
CA LEU A 259 10.11 15.88 -9.51
C LEU A 259 10.64 14.47 -9.47
N VAL A 260 9.75 13.50 -9.32
CA VAL A 260 10.04 12.08 -9.37
C VAL A 260 9.62 11.57 -10.74
N LYS A 261 10.57 11.11 -11.54
CA LYS A 261 10.29 10.42 -12.80
C LYS A 261 10.43 8.91 -12.57
N ALA A 262 9.36 8.16 -12.82
CA ALA A 262 9.32 6.72 -12.67
C ALA A 262 9.07 6.03 -14.01
N GLU A 263 9.86 4.99 -14.29
CA GLU A 263 9.76 4.16 -15.49
C GLU A 263 9.17 2.80 -15.10
N PHE A 264 8.10 2.41 -15.76
CA PHE A 264 7.39 1.15 -15.64
C PHE A 264 7.43 0.41 -16.98
N SER A 265 7.09 -0.88 -16.99
CA SER A 265 7.03 -1.66 -18.23
C SER A 265 5.99 -1.10 -19.22
N GLN A 266 4.93 -0.48 -18.69
CA GLN A 266 3.81 0.12 -19.40
C GLN A 266 4.11 1.53 -19.91
N GLY A 267 5.08 2.23 -19.32
CA GLY A 267 5.39 3.62 -19.69
C GLY A 267 6.04 4.43 -18.58
N THR A 268 5.92 5.75 -18.65
CA THR A 268 6.61 6.68 -17.76
C THR A 268 5.61 7.61 -17.08
N VAL A 269 5.79 7.84 -15.78
CA VAL A 269 4.94 8.72 -14.99
C VAL A 269 5.82 9.70 -14.21
N GLU A 270 5.45 10.97 -14.27
CA GLU A 270 6.03 12.01 -13.43
C GLU A 270 5.14 12.25 -12.20
N TYR A 271 5.77 12.48 -11.06
CA TYR A 271 5.11 12.89 -9.83
C TYR A 271 5.85 14.08 -9.24
N GLY A 272 5.16 14.96 -8.52
CA GLY A 272 5.85 15.97 -7.75
C GLY A 272 5.21 16.33 -6.43
N PHE A 273 6.05 16.93 -5.60
CA PHE A 273 5.71 17.35 -4.25
C PHE A 273 6.60 18.50 -3.80
N GLU A 274 6.13 19.25 -2.81
CA GLU A 274 6.88 20.37 -2.24
C GLU A 274 7.36 20.02 -0.83
N VAL A 275 8.61 20.34 -0.51
CA VAL A 275 9.15 20.27 0.86
C VAL A 275 9.20 21.68 1.44
N LYS A 276 8.47 21.90 2.54
CA LYS A 276 8.40 23.19 3.26
C LYS A 276 9.11 23.19 4.61
#